data_AF-A0A2T3G042-F1
#
_entry.id   AF-A0A2T3G042-F1
#
_cell.length_a   1.000
_cell.length_b   1.000
_cell.length_c   1.000
_cell.angle_alpha   90.00
_cell.angle_beta   90.00
_cell.angle_gamma   90.00
#
_symmetry.space_group_name_H-M   'P 1'
#
loop_
_entity.id
_entity.type
_entity.pdbx_description
1 polymer ?
#
loop_
_entity_poly.entity_id
_entity_poly.type
_entity_poly.pdbx_seq_one_letter_code
_entity_poly.pdbx_strand_id
1 'polypeptide(L)'
;MINKDYFKYLIKQNKKYLILIYVIGIIIPFLLINKFDYVPLNDENITRFAQIIPLAYGFMLSFIVPIYLFSFLQKKKSNILYFSLPIKKESLYLTTSLFSYFATILPVVIYQIISQFIGNYMISFPLDKFILAIIITIVHMFAMNTIITFVTLSSQNMTDSLICSIAYMIIPFVVFLALNICATKVAQTFMMGYGNYSQSLKLLLNYISIVYSGFFQGNYLLSPFVSNTPIIYWFILSIIFSLINYHLFLKRTLEKSETYTKSIFMYPLIIILSTLSMMLFVYDLEDLKMTTLMFSVIFIIYLIMYYFSKRKVYFSWKIPSLFILLIIGCIGFSNIYSNTKGLNTIYELPKNKDIQEIYFSTDRYIFDEDKPSTVDNQEIENLTTKNITIQNKKNFMKSMYEIMNKNLITKSADYHGYENYYELTISFTTKNTINPNRNYIIKDENMAAVLDIFSKYDIIKNK
;
A
#
# COMPACT_ATOMS: atom_id res chain seq x y z
N MET A 1 -28.84 21.62 -12.46
CA MET A 1 -29.59 20.88 -13.50
C MET A 1 -28.64 20.50 -14.63
N ILE A 2 -28.59 19.23 -15.05
CA ILE A 2 -27.69 18.75 -16.12
C ILE A 2 -28.15 19.33 -17.46
N ASN A 3 -27.23 19.96 -18.21
CA ASN A 3 -27.50 20.46 -19.56
C ASN A 3 -27.34 19.33 -20.59
N LYS A 4 -28.44 18.91 -21.22
CA LYS A 4 -28.48 17.81 -22.21
C LYS A 4 -27.76 18.16 -23.52
N ASP A 5 -27.89 19.39 -24.00
CA ASP A 5 -27.29 19.80 -25.26
C ASP A 5 -25.77 19.90 -25.15
N TYR A 6 -25.29 20.40 -24.02
CA TYR A 6 -23.86 20.40 -23.72
C TYR A 6 -23.30 18.97 -23.57
N PHE A 7 -24.06 18.05 -22.97
CA PHE A 7 -23.65 16.64 -22.90
C PHE A 7 -23.53 16.00 -24.29
N LYS A 8 -24.52 16.23 -25.17
CA LYS A 8 -24.47 15.79 -26.58
C LYS A 8 -23.28 16.40 -27.32
N TYR A 9 -22.99 17.68 -27.06
CA TYR A 9 -21.81 18.35 -27.59
C TYR A 9 -20.51 17.66 -27.15
N LEU A 10 -20.35 17.33 -25.85
CA LEU A 10 -19.18 16.62 -25.34
C LEU A 10 -18.98 15.24 -25.98
N ILE A 11 -20.06 14.49 -26.22
CA ILE A 11 -20.00 13.22 -26.97
C ILE A 11 -19.50 13.45 -28.40
N LYS A 12 -20.08 14.43 -29.11
CA LYS A 12 -19.70 14.73 -30.50
C LYS A 12 -18.25 15.19 -30.60
N GLN A 13 -17.82 16.09 -29.71
CA GLN A 13 -16.47 16.62 -29.67
C GLN A 13 -15.43 15.53 -29.40
N ASN A 14 -15.75 14.58 -28.51
CA ASN A 14 -14.82 13.53 -28.06
C ASN A 14 -15.08 12.16 -28.72
N LYS A 15 -15.85 12.10 -29.81
CA LYS A 15 -16.26 10.84 -30.46
C LYS A 15 -15.07 9.93 -30.80
N LYS A 16 -13.99 10.49 -31.36
CA LYS A 16 -12.77 9.73 -31.73
C LYS A 16 -12.10 9.11 -30.50
N TYR A 17 -12.01 9.85 -29.40
CA TYR A 17 -11.42 9.38 -28.15
C TYR A 17 -12.28 8.31 -27.49
N LEU A 18 -13.61 8.48 -27.48
CA LEU A 18 -14.53 7.45 -26.98
C LEU A 18 -14.35 6.16 -27.78
N ILE A 19 -14.34 6.22 -29.12
CA ILE A 19 -14.10 5.03 -29.95
C ILE A 19 -12.76 4.37 -29.59
N LEU A 20 -11.68 5.14 -29.43
CA LEU A 20 -10.39 4.60 -29.04
C LEU A 20 -10.44 3.89 -27.68
N ILE A 21 -11.09 4.48 -26.68
CA ILE A 21 -11.29 3.88 -25.35
C ILE A 21 -12.03 2.54 -25.48
N TYR A 22 -13.04 2.47 -26.34
CA TYR A 22 -13.78 1.23 -26.56
C TYR A 22 -12.95 0.19 -27.33
N VAL A 23 -12.18 0.58 -28.35
CA VAL A 23 -11.36 -0.36 -29.13
C VAL A 23 -10.23 -0.96 -28.29
N ILE A 24 -9.51 -0.14 -27.52
CA ILE A 24 -8.44 -0.63 -26.64
C ILE A 24 -9.01 -1.55 -25.56
N GLY A 25 -10.17 -1.21 -25.00
CA GLY A 25 -10.77 -2.02 -23.94
C GLY A 25 -11.22 -3.41 -24.40
N ILE A 26 -11.59 -3.60 -25.67
CA ILE A 26 -11.94 -4.93 -26.24
C ILE A 26 -10.75 -5.90 -26.22
N ILE A 27 -9.52 -5.38 -26.27
CA ILE A 27 -8.30 -6.20 -26.20
C ILE A 27 -8.22 -6.94 -24.85
N ILE A 28 -8.78 -6.39 -23.78
CA ILE A 28 -8.69 -6.96 -22.43
C ILE A 28 -9.37 -8.34 -22.34
N PRO A 29 -10.65 -8.51 -22.73
CA PRO A 29 -11.27 -9.84 -22.87
C PRO A 29 -10.52 -10.79 -23.82
N PHE A 30 -9.91 -10.28 -24.89
CA PHE A 30 -9.18 -11.11 -25.84
C PHE A 30 -7.86 -11.65 -25.25
N LEU A 31 -7.16 -10.83 -24.46
CA LEU A 31 -5.96 -11.24 -23.71
C LEU A 31 -6.26 -12.32 -22.68
N LEU A 32 -7.45 -12.27 -22.06
CA LEU A 32 -7.94 -13.37 -21.23
C LEU A 32 -7.94 -14.65 -22.06
N ILE A 33 -8.73 -14.68 -23.14
CA ILE A 33 -8.93 -15.86 -24.02
C ILE A 33 -7.58 -16.48 -24.45
N ASN A 34 -6.62 -15.67 -24.92
CA ASN A 34 -5.33 -16.19 -25.42
C ASN A 34 -4.40 -16.73 -24.33
N LYS A 35 -4.49 -16.24 -23.09
CA LYS A 35 -3.61 -16.70 -22.00
C LYS A 35 -3.95 -18.12 -21.52
N PHE A 36 -5.14 -18.59 -21.86
CA PHE A 36 -5.61 -19.93 -21.50
C PHE A 36 -4.99 -21.04 -22.34
N ASP A 37 -4.66 -20.78 -23.62
CA ASP A 37 -4.14 -21.82 -24.52
C ASP A 37 -2.71 -22.28 -24.16
N TYR A 38 -1.95 -21.46 -23.41
CA TYR A 38 -0.53 -21.69 -23.17
C TYR A 38 -0.19 -22.21 -21.78
N VAL A 39 -1.06 -22.05 -20.77
CA VAL A 39 -0.78 -22.48 -19.39
C VAL A 39 -2.09 -22.87 -18.69
N PRO A 40 -2.20 -24.08 -18.08
CA PRO A 40 -3.30 -24.37 -17.17
C PRO A 40 -3.17 -23.46 -15.94
N LEU A 41 -3.90 -22.34 -15.96
CA LEU A 41 -3.96 -21.42 -14.84
C LEU A 41 -4.89 -22.02 -13.78
N ASN A 42 -4.43 -22.13 -12.53
CA ASN A 42 -5.32 -22.41 -11.40
C ASN A 42 -6.49 -21.41 -11.36
N ASP A 43 -7.66 -21.87 -10.91
CA ASP A 43 -8.91 -21.10 -10.81
C ASP A 43 -8.74 -19.68 -10.23
N GLU A 44 -7.87 -19.55 -9.23
CA GLU A 44 -7.57 -18.27 -8.58
C GLU A 44 -6.85 -17.26 -9.51
N ASN A 45 -5.99 -17.72 -10.41
CA ASN A 45 -5.26 -16.83 -11.32
C ASN A 45 -6.15 -16.29 -12.44
N ILE A 46 -7.12 -17.09 -12.87
CA ILE A 46 -8.08 -16.71 -13.92
C ILE A 46 -9.01 -15.60 -13.41
N THR A 47 -9.53 -15.77 -12.19
CA THR A 47 -10.39 -14.77 -11.55
C THR A 47 -9.64 -13.47 -11.24
N ARG A 48 -8.40 -13.57 -10.76
CA ARG A 48 -7.49 -12.43 -10.59
C ARG A 48 -7.29 -11.67 -11.91
N PHE A 49 -6.96 -12.36 -12.99
CA PHE A 49 -6.70 -11.71 -14.28
C PHE A 49 -7.97 -11.03 -14.84
N ALA A 50 -9.13 -11.66 -14.68
CA ALA A 50 -10.43 -11.11 -15.07
C ALA A 50 -10.83 -9.85 -14.31
N GLN A 51 -10.30 -9.63 -13.10
CA GLN A 51 -10.61 -8.45 -12.27
C GLN A 51 -9.53 -7.36 -12.35
N ILE A 52 -8.25 -7.74 -12.30
CA ILE A 52 -7.13 -6.80 -12.17
C ILE A 52 -6.95 -5.97 -13.43
N ILE A 53 -7.06 -6.58 -14.62
CA ILE A 53 -6.77 -5.86 -15.87
C ILE A 53 -7.83 -4.81 -16.19
N PRO A 54 -9.14 -5.10 -16.15
CA PRO A 54 -10.14 -4.06 -16.35
C PRO A 54 -10.01 -2.96 -15.29
N LEU A 55 -9.71 -3.30 -14.04
CA LEU A 55 -9.48 -2.32 -12.98
C LEU A 55 -8.26 -1.42 -13.25
N ALA A 56 -7.13 -2.00 -13.69
CA ALA A 56 -5.93 -1.26 -14.06
C ALA A 56 -6.20 -0.29 -15.21
N TYR A 57 -6.91 -0.76 -16.25
CA TYR A 57 -7.35 0.08 -17.36
C TYR A 57 -8.28 1.20 -16.89
N GLY A 58 -9.21 0.89 -15.99
CA GLY A 58 -10.10 1.87 -15.38
C GLY A 58 -9.38 2.92 -14.57
N PHE A 59 -8.34 2.56 -13.80
CA PHE A 59 -7.52 3.55 -13.10
C PHE A 59 -6.79 4.49 -14.07
N MET A 60 -6.25 3.98 -15.17
CA MET A 60 -5.60 4.82 -16.19
C MET A 60 -6.59 5.79 -16.83
N LEU A 61 -7.81 5.33 -17.17
CA LEU A 61 -8.85 6.21 -17.71
C LEU A 61 -9.32 7.25 -16.68
N SER A 62 -9.59 6.84 -15.45
CA SER A 62 -9.97 7.73 -14.35
C SER A 62 -8.84 8.71 -13.97
N PHE A 63 -7.60 8.46 -14.38
CA PHE A 63 -6.50 9.40 -14.27
C PHE A 63 -6.48 10.41 -15.44
N ILE A 64 -6.55 9.93 -16.68
CA ILE A 64 -6.34 10.77 -17.87
C ILE A 64 -7.55 11.65 -18.19
N VAL A 65 -8.76 11.07 -18.16
CA VAL A 65 -9.98 11.72 -18.63
C VAL A 65 -10.32 12.99 -17.85
N PRO A 66 -10.24 13.03 -16.50
CA PRO A 66 -10.58 14.25 -15.77
C PRO A 66 -9.58 15.37 -16.01
N ILE A 67 -8.28 15.05 -16.13
CA ILE A 67 -7.25 16.03 -16.47
C ILE A 67 -7.55 16.64 -17.83
N TYR A 68 -7.84 15.82 -18.83
CA TYR A 68 -8.17 16.28 -20.18
C TYR A 68 -9.43 17.16 -20.18
N LEU A 69 -10.52 16.69 -19.57
CA LEU A 69 -11.81 17.39 -19.57
C LEU A 69 -11.80 18.71 -18.81
N PHE A 70 -11.04 18.82 -17.71
CA PHE A 70 -10.95 20.05 -16.93
C PHE A 70 -9.74 20.92 -17.27
N SER A 71 -8.87 20.49 -18.20
CA SER A 71 -7.69 21.25 -18.65
C SER A 71 -8.02 22.64 -19.20
N PHE A 72 -9.24 22.86 -19.70
CA PHE A 72 -9.65 24.18 -20.20
C PHE A 72 -9.63 25.25 -19.11
N LEU A 73 -9.76 24.89 -17.82
CA LEU A 73 -9.68 25.83 -16.68
C LEU A 73 -8.25 26.30 -16.41
N GLN A 74 -7.25 25.62 -16.96
CA GLN A 74 -5.84 25.91 -16.75
C GLN A 74 -5.27 26.75 -17.89
N LYS A 75 -5.93 26.78 -19.06
CA LYS A 75 -5.57 27.63 -20.21
C LYS A 75 -6.45 28.87 -20.25
N LYS A 76 -5.86 30.07 -20.26
CA LYS A 76 -6.61 31.33 -20.13
C LYS A 76 -7.62 31.54 -21.27
N LYS A 77 -7.19 31.30 -22.52
CA LYS A 77 -8.05 31.44 -23.72
C LYS A 77 -9.25 30.49 -23.68
N SER A 78 -9.01 29.22 -23.34
CA SER A 78 -10.09 28.22 -23.25
C SER A 78 -11.04 28.53 -22.10
N ASN A 79 -10.53 28.95 -20.96
CA ASN A 79 -11.34 29.31 -19.80
C ASN A 79 -12.33 30.44 -20.11
N ILE A 80 -11.88 31.47 -20.84
CA ILE A 80 -12.74 32.56 -21.33
C ILE A 80 -13.85 32.02 -22.23
N LEU A 81 -13.50 31.20 -23.22
CA LEU A 81 -14.47 30.60 -24.15
C LEU A 81 -15.57 29.82 -23.41
N TYR A 82 -15.18 28.90 -22.52
CA TYR A 82 -16.15 28.04 -21.81
C TYR A 82 -17.00 28.82 -20.80
N PHE A 83 -16.46 29.85 -20.14
CA PHE A 83 -17.24 30.70 -19.24
C PHE A 83 -18.09 31.77 -19.95
N SER A 84 -17.83 32.05 -21.23
CA SER A 84 -18.71 32.88 -22.07
C SER A 84 -19.93 32.15 -22.64
N LEU A 85 -19.96 30.81 -22.54
CA LEU A 85 -21.13 30.05 -22.98
C LEU A 85 -22.37 30.44 -22.16
N PRO A 86 -23.57 30.45 -22.76
CA PRO A 86 -24.83 30.74 -22.06
C PRO A 86 -25.27 29.55 -21.19
N ILE A 87 -24.37 29.03 -20.37
CA ILE A 87 -24.53 27.87 -19.50
C ILE A 87 -24.10 28.29 -18.09
N LYS A 88 -24.94 28.00 -17.09
CA LYS A 88 -24.58 28.26 -15.68
C LYS A 88 -23.33 27.46 -15.30
N LYS A 89 -22.42 28.04 -14.51
CA LYS A 89 -21.20 27.35 -14.05
C LYS A 89 -21.51 26.01 -13.35
N GLU A 90 -22.60 25.97 -12.59
CA GLU A 90 -23.06 24.75 -11.90
C GLU A 90 -23.40 23.63 -12.89
N SER A 91 -24.16 23.94 -13.94
CA SER A 91 -24.53 22.94 -14.95
C SER A 91 -23.34 22.57 -15.82
N LEU A 92 -22.43 23.51 -16.09
CA LEU A 92 -21.17 23.23 -16.78
C LEU A 92 -20.33 22.19 -16.03
N TYR A 93 -20.12 22.38 -14.71
CA TYR A 93 -19.41 21.41 -13.88
C TYR A 93 -20.13 20.07 -13.82
N LEU A 94 -21.41 20.06 -13.45
CA LEU A 94 -22.17 18.82 -13.28
C LEU A 94 -22.21 17.99 -14.56
N THR A 95 -22.46 18.62 -15.72
CA THR A 95 -22.46 17.92 -17.00
C THR A 95 -21.06 17.42 -17.38
N THR A 96 -20.00 18.20 -17.12
CA THR A 96 -18.61 17.76 -17.43
C THR A 96 -18.18 16.60 -16.54
N SER A 97 -18.47 16.66 -15.23
CA SER A 97 -18.19 15.57 -14.30
C SER A 97 -18.97 14.31 -14.65
N LEU A 98 -20.26 14.44 -14.98
CA LEU A 98 -21.07 13.30 -15.40
C LEU A 98 -20.55 12.67 -16.71
N PHE A 99 -20.11 13.50 -17.65
CA PHE A 99 -19.45 13.02 -18.86
C PHE A 99 -18.11 12.32 -18.56
N SER A 100 -17.33 12.82 -17.59
CA SER A 100 -16.10 12.16 -17.12
C SER A 100 -16.41 10.75 -16.62
N TYR A 101 -17.40 10.58 -15.73
CA TYR A 101 -17.79 9.27 -15.22
C TYR A 101 -18.35 8.36 -16.31
N PHE A 102 -19.13 8.90 -17.24
CA PHE A 102 -19.63 8.15 -18.40
C PHE A 102 -18.48 7.64 -19.27
N ALA A 103 -17.51 8.50 -19.59
CA ALA A 103 -16.37 8.14 -20.45
C ALA A 103 -15.39 7.17 -19.78
N THR A 104 -15.31 7.15 -18.45
CA THR A 104 -14.41 6.24 -17.72
C THR A 104 -15.09 4.95 -17.28
N ILE A 105 -16.20 5.03 -16.53
CA ILE A 105 -16.81 3.89 -15.83
C ILE A 105 -17.55 2.97 -16.80
N LEU A 106 -18.38 3.52 -17.68
CA LEU A 106 -19.21 2.72 -18.58
C LEU A 106 -18.42 1.71 -19.44
N PRO A 107 -17.36 2.11 -20.18
CA PRO A 107 -16.61 1.15 -20.98
C PRO A 107 -15.99 0.05 -20.12
N VAL A 108 -15.42 0.41 -18.97
CA VAL A 108 -14.72 -0.55 -18.10
C VAL A 108 -15.68 -1.53 -17.45
N VAL A 109 -16.88 -1.10 -17.04
CA VAL A 109 -17.92 -2.00 -16.52
C VAL A 109 -18.35 -2.99 -17.60
N ILE A 110 -18.51 -2.56 -18.86
CA ILE A 110 -18.81 -3.47 -19.96
C ILE A 110 -17.70 -4.52 -20.12
N TYR A 111 -16.42 -4.11 -20.11
CA TYR A 111 -15.31 -5.06 -20.20
C TYR A 111 -15.19 -5.98 -18.98
N GLN A 112 -15.50 -5.47 -17.80
CA GLN A 112 -15.52 -6.25 -16.57
C GLN A 112 -16.58 -7.35 -16.64
N ILE A 113 -17.78 -7.00 -17.10
CA ILE A 113 -18.89 -7.94 -17.32
C ILE A 113 -18.49 -9.02 -18.32
N ILE A 114 -17.95 -8.63 -19.49
CA ILE A 114 -17.51 -9.59 -20.52
C ILE A 114 -16.40 -10.51 -19.97
N SER A 115 -15.39 -9.94 -19.32
CA SER A 115 -14.26 -10.68 -18.75
C SER A 115 -14.71 -11.69 -17.69
N GLN A 116 -15.67 -11.30 -16.86
CA GLN A 116 -16.23 -12.19 -15.84
C GLN A 116 -17.18 -13.23 -16.42
N PHE A 117 -17.92 -12.96 -17.50
CA PHE A 117 -18.70 -13.99 -18.19
C PHE A 117 -17.79 -15.07 -18.78
N ILE A 118 -16.68 -14.66 -19.40
CA ILE A 118 -15.65 -15.59 -19.89
C ILE A 118 -15.09 -16.40 -18.71
N GLY A 119 -14.71 -15.75 -17.60
CA GLY A 119 -14.22 -16.45 -16.41
C GLY A 119 -15.24 -17.39 -15.76
N ASN A 120 -16.52 -17.00 -15.73
CA ASN A 120 -17.60 -17.80 -15.16
C ASN A 120 -17.88 -19.07 -15.98
N TYR A 121 -17.85 -18.96 -17.32
CA TYR A 121 -17.94 -20.12 -18.20
C TYR A 121 -16.86 -21.17 -17.89
N MET A 122 -15.69 -20.73 -17.42
CA MET A 122 -14.55 -21.61 -17.13
C MET A 122 -14.56 -22.21 -15.71
N ILE A 123 -14.94 -21.46 -14.68
CA ILE A 123 -14.71 -21.86 -13.27
C ILE A 123 -16.00 -21.92 -12.42
N SER A 124 -17.18 -21.66 -12.97
CA SER A 124 -18.42 -21.53 -12.17
C SER A 124 -18.23 -20.51 -11.03
N PHE A 125 -18.09 -19.25 -11.42
CA PHE A 125 -17.84 -18.14 -10.51
C PHE A 125 -19.10 -17.74 -9.72
N PRO A 126 -19.03 -17.61 -8.38
CA PRO A 126 -20.19 -17.23 -7.56
C PRO A 126 -20.76 -15.86 -7.94
N LEU A 127 -22.09 -15.77 -8.02
CA LEU A 127 -22.81 -14.55 -8.46
C LEU A 127 -22.64 -13.38 -7.48
N ASP A 128 -22.55 -13.65 -6.19
CA ASP A 128 -22.27 -12.63 -5.16
C ASP A 128 -20.89 -11.98 -5.38
N LYS A 129 -19.87 -12.79 -5.72
CA LYS A 129 -18.52 -12.31 -6.03
C LYS A 129 -18.47 -11.55 -7.34
N PHE A 130 -19.30 -11.92 -8.32
CA PHE A 130 -19.44 -11.21 -9.60
C PHE A 130 -19.95 -9.77 -9.35
N ILE A 131 -21.03 -9.63 -8.59
CA ILE A 131 -21.59 -8.32 -8.23
C ILE A 131 -20.57 -7.49 -7.44
N LEU A 132 -19.92 -8.11 -6.46
CA LEU A 132 -18.94 -7.43 -5.61
C LEU A 132 -17.77 -6.85 -6.42
N ALA A 133 -17.30 -7.59 -7.42
CA ALA A 133 -16.23 -7.16 -8.30
C ALA A 133 -16.60 -5.94 -9.16
N ILE A 134 -17.83 -5.90 -9.68
CA ILE A 134 -18.37 -4.72 -10.38
C ILE A 134 -18.45 -3.51 -9.43
N ILE A 135 -18.92 -3.72 -8.19
CA ILE A 135 -19.00 -2.67 -7.17
C ILE A 135 -17.59 -2.12 -6.85
N ILE A 136 -16.61 -3.00 -6.63
CA ILE A 136 -15.21 -2.61 -6.38
C ILE A 136 -14.71 -1.72 -7.51
N THR A 137 -14.91 -2.14 -8.77
CA THR A 137 -14.47 -1.40 -9.95
C THR A 137 -15.13 -0.02 -10.03
N ILE A 138 -16.47 0.06 -9.91
CA ILE A 138 -17.20 1.33 -9.96
C ILE A 138 -16.74 2.29 -8.86
N VAL A 139 -16.69 1.83 -7.61
CA VAL A 139 -16.34 2.66 -6.46
C VAL A 139 -14.92 3.19 -6.57
N HIS A 140 -13.95 2.33 -6.89
CA HIS A 140 -12.55 2.76 -6.96
C HIS A 140 -12.29 3.68 -8.16
N MET A 141 -12.94 3.42 -9.30
CA MET A 141 -12.84 4.32 -10.46
C MET A 141 -13.48 5.69 -10.19
N PHE A 142 -14.61 5.72 -9.49
CA PHE A 142 -15.28 6.96 -9.09
C PHE A 142 -14.43 7.76 -8.09
N ALA A 143 -13.87 7.09 -7.08
CA ALA A 143 -12.94 7.70 -6.13
C ALA A 143 -11.67 8.25 -6.83
N MET A 144 -11.08 7.48 -7.73
CA MET A 144 -9.93 7.91 -8.50
C MET A 144 -10.24 9.16 -9.34
N ASN A 145 -11.35 9.15 -10.08
CA ASN A 145 -11.77 10.26 -10.94
C ASN A 145 -12.03 11.55 -10.12
N THR A 146 -12.69 11.43 -8.96
CA THR A 146 -12.95 12.58 -8.06
C THR A 146 -11.68 13.16 -7.45
N ILE A 147 -10.73 12.32 -7.02
CA ILE A 147 -9.43 12.77 -6.48
C ILE A 147 -8.60 13.47 -7.56
N ILE A 148 -8.54 12.91 -8.77
CA ILE A 148 -7.80 13.56 -9.87
C ILE A 148 -8.48 14.84 -10.32
N THR A 149 -9.81 14.90 -10.32
CA THR A 149 -10.55 16.15 -10.54
C THR A 149 -10.17 17.19 -9.48
N PHE A 150 -10.06 16.80 -8.21
CA PHE A 150 -9.63 17.70 -7.13
C PHE A 150 -8.25 18.29 -7.37
N VAL A 151 -7.28 17.45 -7.76
CA VAL A 151 -5.93 17.89 -8.11
C VAL A 151 -5.95 18.85 -9.30
N THR A 152 -6.75 18.52 -10.31
CA THR A 152 -6.86 19.32 -11.55
C THR A 152 -7.47 20.70 -11.29
N LEU A 153 -8.53 20.78 -10.48
CA LEU A 153 -9.19 22.04 -10.12
C LEU A 153 -8.35 22.90 -9.17
N SER A 154 -7.54 22.27 -8.32
CA SER A 154 -6.62 22.94 -7.41
C SER A 154 -5.38 23.50 -8.11
N SER A 155 -5.04 22.94 -9.28
CA SER A 155 -3.90 23.33 -10.09
C SER A 155 -4.21 24.51 -11.00
N GLN A 156 -3.19 25.32 -11.29
CA GLN A 156 -3.31 26.55 -12.08
C GLN A 156 -2.83 26.32 -13.52
N ASN A 157 -1.96 25.33 -13.74
CA ASN A 157 -1.41 24.92 -15.03
C ASN A 157 -1.64 23.43 -15.30
N MET A 158 -1.60 23.06 -16.59
CA MET A 158 -1.70 21.66 -17.02
C MET A 158 -0.50 20.81 -16.61
N THR A 159 0.71 21.37 -16.67
CA THR A 159 1.93 20.68 -16.23
C THR A 159 1.89 20.39 -14.73
N ASP A 160 1.54 21.40 -13.92
CA ASP A 160 1.41 21.26 -12.47
C ASP A 160 0.31 20.24 -12.10
N SER A 161 -0.81 20.25 -12.83
CA SER A 161 -1.89 19.28 -12.68
C SER A 161 -1.41 17.86 -12.91
N LEU A 162 -0.66 17.62 -14.00
CA LEU A 162 -0.14 16.30 -14.33
C LEU A 162 0.88 15.82 -13.30
N ILE A 163 1.85 16.67 -12.93
CA ILE A 163 2.89 16.35 -11.94
C ILE A 163 2.26 16.04 -10.57
N CYS A 164 1.33 16.89 -10.10
CA CYS A 164 0.66 16.68 -8.83
C CYS A 164 -0.20 15.41 -8.87
N SER A 165 -0.92 15.14 -9.97
CA SER A 165 -1.72 13.92 -10.10
C SER A 165 -0.87 12.66 -10.02
N ILE A 166 0.29 12.62 -10.69
CA ILE A 166 1.24 11.51 -10.59
C ILE A 166 1.75 11.38 -9.14
N ALA A 167 2.12 12.49 -8.51
CA ALA A 167 2.62 12.49 -7.13
C ALA A 167 1.58 11.93 -6.16
N TYR A 168 0.30 12.31 -6.29
CA TYR A 168 -0.79 11.80 -5.46
C TYR A 168 -1.03 10.28 -5.58
N MET A 169 -0.62 9.68 -6.69
CA MET A 169 -0.69 8.23 -6.89
C MET A 169 0.47 7.49 -6.23
N ILE A 170 1.67 8.09 -6.26
CA ILE A 170 2.91 7.45 -5.82
C ILE A 170 3.18 7.68 -4.33
N ILE A 171 2.88 8.86 -3.81
CA ILE A 171 3.19 9.25 -2.42
C ILE A 171 2.62 8.27 -1.39
N PRO A 172 1.36 7.80 -1.46
CA PRO A 172 0.85 6.80 -0.52
C PRO A 172 1.74 5.56 -0.39
N PHE A 173 2.27 5.09 -1.52
CA PHE A 173 3.16 3.92 -1.55
C PHE A 173 4.52 4.24 -0.94
N VAL A 174 5.11 5.40 -1.28
CA VAL A 174 6.39 5.85 -0.73
C VAL A 174 6.32 6.06 0.78
N VAL A 175 5.24 6.69 1.27
CA VAL A 175 4.98 6.89 2.71
C VAL A 175 4.88 5.53 3.42
N PHE A 176 4.13 4.59 2.86
CA PHE A 176 4.03 3.24 3.43
C PHE A 176 5.37 2.53 3.48
N LEU A 177 6.14 2.55 2.38
CA LEU A 177 7.44 1.91 2.31
C LEU A 177 8.41 2.48 3.35
N ALA A 178 8.44 3.81 3.48
CA ALA A 178 9.23 4.50 4.49
C ALA A 178 8.81 4.14 5.93
N LEU A 179 7.50 4.16 6.22
CA LEU A 179 6.98 3.76 7.53
C LEU A 179 7.29 2.29 7.85
N ASN A 180 7.15 1.40 6.87
CA ASN A 180 7.43 -0.03 7.02
C ASN A 180 8.90 -0.27 7.37
N ILE A 181 9.82 0.38 6.65
CA ILE A 181 11.26 0.24 6.89
C ILE A 181 11.63 0.85 8.24
N CYS A 182 11.18 2.07 8.52
CA CYS A 182 11.42 2.72 9.81
C CYS A 182 10.89 1.88 10.98
N ALA A 183 9.65 1.38 10.88
CA ALA A 183 9.04 0.53 11.90
C ALA A 183 9.81 -0.77 12.11
N THR A 184 10.29 -1.39 11.02
CA THR A 184 11.07 -2.63 11.08
C THR A 184 12.42 -2.39 11.77
N LYS A 185 13.14 -1.35 11.38
CA LYS A 185 14.42 -0.97 12.01
C LYS A 185 14.25 -0.64 13.49
N VAL A 186 13.26 0.18 13.82
CA VAL A 186 12.97 0.55 15.21
C VAL A 186 12.56 -0.68 16.02
N ALA A 187 11.75 -1.59 15.46
CA ALA A 187 11.39 -2.84 16.12
C ALA A 187 12.62 -3.71 16.44
N GLN A 188 13.59 -3.81 15.53
CA GLN A 188 14.84 -4.56 15.75
C GLN A 188 15.68 -4.04 16.92
N THR A 189 15.49 -2.79 17.36
CA THR A 189 16.21 -2.25 18.53
C THR A 189 15.73 -2.83 19.86
N PHE A 190 14.47 -3.24 19.96
CA PHE A 190 13.87 -3.75 21.20
C PHE A 190 13.31 -5.18 21.09
N MET A 191 13.37 -5.79 19.91
CA MET A 191 12.98 -7.17 19.64
C MET A 191 14.21 -8.08 19.53
N MET A 192 14.07 -9.33 19.99
CA MET A 192 15.08 -10.38 19.81
C MET A 192 14.86 -11.15 18.50
N GLY A 193 13.64 -11.60 18.22
CA GLY A 193 13.34 -12.31 16.98
C GLY A 193 13.32 -11.39 15.77
N TYR A 194 13.44 -11.95 14.57
CA TYR A 194 13.06 -11.27 13.33
C TYR A 194 11.66 -11.70 12.89
N GLY A 195 10.88 -10.79 12.30
CA GLY A 195 9.50 -11.08 11.97
C GLY A 195 8.78 -9.98 11.20
N ASN A 196 7.55 -10.28 10.80
CA ASN A 196 6.67 -9.34 10.09
C ASN A 196 6.07 -8.30 11.05
N TYR A 197 6.86 -7.27 11.38
CA TYR A 197 6.46 -6.17 12.28
C TYR A 197 5.44 -5.20 11.68
N SER A 198 5.27 -5.22 10.36
CA SER A 198 4.51 -4.21 9.61
C SER A 198 3.19 -4.69 9.03
N GLN A 199 2.70 -5.86 9.45
CA GLN A 199 1.41 -6.40 8.97
C GLN A 199 0.26 -5.41 9.19
N SER A 200 0.26 -4.70 10.33
CA SER A 200 -0.71 -3.64 10.64
C SER A 200 -0.58 -2.41 9.72
N LEU A 201 0.65 -2.06 9.32
CA LEU A 201 0.90 -0.99 8.34
C LEU A 201 0.40 -1.36 6.94
N LYS A 202 0.39 -2.65 6.56
CA LYS A 202 -0.16 -3.08 5.27
C LYS A 202 -1.67 -2.81 5.18
N LEU A 203 -2.40 -2.92 6.29
CA LEU A 203 -3.84 -2.58 6.33
C LEU A 203 -4.07 -1.08 6.14
N LEU A 204 -3.19 -0.23 6.66
CA LEU A 204 -3.24 1.22 6.47
C LEU A 204 -3.18 1.61 4.99
N LEU A 205 -2.43 0.86 4.17
CA LEU A 205 -2.29 1.13 2.75
C LEU A 205 -3.63 1.01 1.98
N ASN A 206 -4.56 0.17 2.44
CA ASN A 206 -5.93 0.08 1.88
C ASN A 206 -6.74 1.37 2.09
N TYR A 207 -6.38 2.21 3.07
CA TYR A 207 -7.08 3.45 3.37
C TYR A 207 -6.38 4.70 2.82
N ILE A 208 -5.08 4.63 2.54
CA ILE A 208 -4.31 5.78 2.03
C ILE A 208 -4.10 5.71 0.51
N SER A 209 -3.98 4.51 -0.06
CA SER A 209 -3.78 4.33 -1.51
C SER A 209 -5.00 3.69 -2.17
N ILE A 210 -5.71 4.48 -2.99
CA ILE A 210 -6.84 3.99 -3.77
C ILE A 210 -6.44 2.87 -4.74
N VAL A 211 -5.23 2.97 -5.31
CA VAL A 211 -4.71 1.98 -6.26
C VAL A 211 -4.45 0.66 -5.56
N TYR A 212 -3.76 0.70 -4.41
CA TYR A 212 -3.51 -0.50 -3.63
C TYR A 212 -4.80 -1.12 -3.13
N SER A 213 -5.73 -0.32 -2.59
CA SER A 213 -7.05 -0.78 -2.15
C SER A 213 -7.79 -1.52 -3.26
N GLY A 214 -7.86 -0.95 -4.46
CA GLY A 214 -8.55 -1.56 -5.58
C GLY A 214 -7.93 -2.91 -5.98
N PHE A 215 -6.60 -2.94 -6.14
CA PHE A 215 -5.91 -4.18 -6.50
C PHE A 215 -5.94 -5.22 -5.39
N PHE A 216 -5.82 -4.82 -4.12
CA PHE A 216 -5.93 -5.73 -2.98
C PHE A 216 -7.29 -6.40 -2.95
N GLN A 217 -8.37 -5.61 -3.01
CA GLN A 217 -9.74 -6.15 -3.02
C GLN A 217 -10.02 -7.02 -4.26
N GLY A 218 -9.47 -6.65 -5.42
CA GLY A 218 -9.59 -7.43 -6.65
C GLY A 218 -8.80 -8.74 -6.64
N ASN A 219 -7.57 -8.74 -6.11
CA ASN A 219 -6.70 -9.92 -6.01
C ASN A 219 -7.29 -10.99 -5.09
N TYR A 220 -7.93 -10.54 -4.01
CA TYR A 220 -8.41 -11.39 -2.93
C TYR A 220 -9.91 -11.68 -3.04
N LEU A 221 -10.55 -11.42 -4.17
CA LEU A 221 -12.00 -11.47 -4.37
C LEU A 221 -12.67 -12.77 -3.87
N LEU A 222 -12.05 -13.92 -4.14
CA LEU A 222 -12.51 -15.25 -3.72
C LEU A 222 -12.18 -15.59 -2.26
N SER A 223 -11.27 -14.87 -1.64
CA SER A 223 -10.79 -15.12 -0.28
C SER A 223 -11.64 -14.39 0.77
N PRO A 224 -11.56 -14.79 2.06
CA PRO A 224 -12.21 -14.06 3.15
C PRO A 224 -11.54 -12.72 3.47
N PHE A 225 -10.42 -12.38 2.80
CA PHE A 225 -9.68 -11.13 3.05
C PHE A 225 -10.32 -9.89 2.41
N VAL A 226 -11.35 -10.07 1.58
CA VAL A 226 -12.15 -8.94 1.05
C VAL A 226 -12.91 -8.30 2.19
N SER A 227 -12.65 -7.01 2.41
CA SER A 227 -13.34 -6.23 3.43
C SER A 227 -14.26 -5.21 2.78
N ASN A 228 -15.50 -5.12 3.25
CA ASN A 228 -16.43 -4.07 2.82
C ASN A 228 -16.00 -2.68 3.32
N THR A 229 -15.18 -2.61 4.37
CA THR A 229 -14.83 -1.36 5.05
C THR A 229 -14.02 -0.40 4.16
N PRO A 230 -12.94 -0.81 3.47
CA PRO A 230 -12.24 0.08 2.52
C PRO A 230 -13.12 0.53 1.35
N ILE A 231 -14.02 -0.34 0.87
CA ILE A 231 -14.94 0.00 -0.24
C ILE A 231 -15.88 1.12 0.18
N ILE A 232 -16.53 0.99 1.34
CA ILE A 232 -17.43 2.01 1.90
C ILE A 232 -16.66 3.29 2.20
N TYR A 233 -15.45 3.18 2.75
CA TYR A 233 -14.58 4.31 3.03
C TYR A 233 -14.29 5.15 1.78
N TRP A 234 -13.83 4.51 0.69
CA TRP A 234 -13.51 5.21 -0.56
C TRP A 234 -14.75 5.78 -1.23
N PHE A 235 -15.91 5.11 -1.11
CA PHE A 235 -17.18 5.65 -1.57
C PHE A 235 -17.55 6.93 -0.83
N ILE A 236 -17.53 6.95 0.50
CA ILE A 236 -17.82 8.15 1.30
C ILE A 236 -16.83 9.28 0.96
N LEU A 237 -15.54 8.96 0.88
CA LEU A 237 -14.50 9.93 0.57
C LEU A 237 -14.70 10.56 -0.82
N SER A 238 -15.10 9.76 -1.81
CA SER A 238 -15.40 10.24 -3.16
C SER A 238 -16.60 11.20 -3.23
N ILE A 239 -17.63 10.99 -2.40
CA ILE A 239 -18.75 11.93 -2.28
C ILE A 239 -18.26 13.26 -1.70
N ILE A 240 -17.46 13.20 -0.63
CA ILE A 240 -16.87 14.40 -0.01
C ILE A 240 -16.02 15.18 -1.03
N PHE A 241 -15.13 14.51 -1.76
CA PHE A 241 -14.34 15.15 -2.80
C PHE A 241 -15.19 15.72 -3.93
N SER A 242 -16.27 15.05 -4.35
CA SER A 242 -17.20 15.56 -5.36
C SER A 242 -17.85 16.89 -4.93
N LEU A 243 -18.23 17.01 -3.65
CA LEU A 243 -18.76 18.26 -3.08
C LEU A 243 -17.70 19.37 -2.99
N ILE A 244 -16.48 19.02 -2.57
CA ILE A 244 -15.35 19.96 -2.54
C ILE A 244 -15.06 20.47 -3.96
N ASN A 245 -15.02 19.57 -4.94
CA ASN A 245 -14.77 19.90 -6.35
C ASN A 245 -15.84 20.82 -6.92
N TYR A 246 -17.11 20.59 -6.58
CA TYR A 246 -18.20 21.49 -6.94
C TYR A 246 -17.93 22.92 -6.44
N HIS A 247 -17.60 23.08 -5.16
CA HIS A 247 -17.30 24.38 -4.58
C HIS A 247 -16.03 25.03 -5.17
N LEU A 248 -14.97 24.24 -5.41
CA LEU A 248 -13.74 24.73 -6.01
C LEU A 248 -13.96 25.24 -7.44
N PHE A 249 -14.76 24.53 -8.23
CA PHE A 249 -15.10 24.92 -9.59
C PHE A 249 -15.88 26.25 -9.61
N LEU A 250 -16.88 26.41 -8.75
CA LEU A 250 -17.68 27.63 -8.70
C LEU A 250 -16.85 28.87 -8.31
N LYS A 251 -15.91 28.70 -7.37
CA LYS A 251 -14.98 29.76 -6.94
C LYS A 251 -13.84 30.02 -7.92
N ARG A 252 -13.78 29.33 -9.06
CA ARG A 252 -12.69 29.49 -10.04
C ARG A 252 -12.82 30.83 -10.78
N THR A 253 -11.74 31.60 -10.73
CA THR A 253 -11.58 32.87 -11.45
C THR A 253 -10.61 32.71 -12.64
N LEU A 254 -10.77 33.55 -13.66
CA LEU A 254 -9.95 33.54 -14.88
C LEU A 254 -8.48 33.87 -14.62
N GLU A 255 -8.22 34.75 -13.65
CA GLU A 255 -6.88 35.25 -13.29
C GLU A 255 -5.95 34.17 -12.72
N LYS A 256 -6.52 33.07 -12.24
CA LYS A 256 -5.74 31.95 -11.69
C LYS A 256 -5.13 31.06 -12.77
N SER A 257 -5.70 31.03 -13.98
CA SER A 257 -5.17 30.22 -15.08
C SER A 257 -3.78 30.67 -15.48
N GLU A 258 -2.89 29.74 -15.87
CA GLU A 258 -1.52 30.01 -16.33
C GLU A 258 -0.55 30.57 -15.26
N THR A 259 -0.98 30.60 -13.99
CA THR A 259 -0.13 31.03 -12.85
C THR A 259 0.47 29.84 -12.09
N TYR A 260 1.44 30.06 -11.21
CA TYR A 260 2.02 28.96 -10.42
C TYR A 260 1.07 28.45 -9.33
N THR A 261 1.16 27.15 -9.02
CA THR A 261 0.25 26.52 -8.08
C THR A 261 0.50 26.90 -6.62
N LYS A 262 -0.51 27.46 -5.95
CA LYS A 262 -0.40 27.98 -4.57
C LYS A 262 -1.10 27.14 -3.50
N SER A 263 -1.95 26.20 -3.90
CA SER A 263 -2.74 25.40 -2.96
C SER A 263 -1.83 24.59 -2.03
N ILE A 264 -2.14 24.58 -0.73
CA ILE A 264 -1.40 23.81 0.29
C ILE A 264 -1.42 22.31 -0.05
N PHE A 265 -2.54 21.83 -0.58
CA PHE A 265 -2.73 20.43 -1.00
C PHE A 265 -1.98 20.07 -2.29
N MET A 266 -1.22 20.94 -2.92
CA MET A 266 -0.46 20.57 -4.13
C MET A 266 1.01 20.38 -3.73
N TYR A 267 1.93 21.12 -4.35
CA TYR A 267 3.35 21.02 -4.06
C TYR A 267 3.71 21.10 -2.56
N PRO A 268 3.14 22.01 -1.72
CA PRO A 268 3.55 22.09 -0.32
C PRO A 268 3.35 20.78 0.46
N LEU A 269 2.17 20.17 0.35
CA LEU A 269 1.89 18.87 0.99
C LEU A 269 2.73 17.74 0.37
N ILE A 270 2.85 17.71 -0.96
CA ILE A 270 3.66 16.72 -1.68
C ILE A 270 5.12 16.76 -1.21
N ILE A 271 5.69 17.96 -1.09
CA ILE A 271 7.05 18.15 -0.61
C ILE A 271 7.17 17.66 0.83
N ILE A 272 6.26 18.06 1.73
CA ILE A 272 6.29 17.64 3.14
C ILE A 272 6.23 16.11 3.28
N LEU A 273 5.29 15.46 2.58
CA LEU A 273 5.11 14.01 2.70
C LEU A 273 6.29 13.25 2.08
N SER A 274 6.79 13.70 0.93
CA SER A 274 7.93 13.05 0.28
C SER A 274 9.22 13.21 1.08
N THR A 275 9.51 14.38 1.64
CA THR A 275 10.70 14.59 2.47
C THR A 275 10.63 13.83 3.79
N LEU A 276 9.47 13.84 4.46
CA LEU A 276 9.29 13.04 5.66
C LEU A 276 9.47 11.54 5.37
N SER A 277 8.96 11.06 4.23
CA SER A 277 9.15 9.68 3.81
C SER A 277 10.61 9.35 3.55
N MET A 278 11.35 10.23 2.85
CA MET A 278 12.78 10.03 2.63
C MET A 278 13.57 10.02 3.94
N MET A 279 13.23 10.89 4.90
CA MET A 279 13.85 10.89 6.23
C MET A 279 13.58 9.59 6.98
N LEU A 280 12.32 9.15 7.06
CA LEU A 280 11.93 7.91 7.73
C LEU A 280 12.59 6.68 7.09
N PHE A 281 12.73 6.67 5.77
CA PHE A 281 13.36 5.57 5.05
C PHE A 281 14.84 5.39 5.43
N VAL A 282 15.57 6.50 5.55
CA VAL A 282 17.01 6.46 5.83
C VAL A 282 17.33 6.46 7.32
N TYR A 283 16.39 6.90 8.16
CA TYR A 283 16.60 7.01 9.60
C TYR A 283 17.14 5.70 10.18
N ASP A 284 18.29 5.80 10.83
CA ASP A 284 18.93 4.70 11.53
C ASP A 284 19.37 5.16 12.92
N LEU A 285 19.05 4.35 13.93
CA LEU A 285 19.38 4.65 15.32
C LEU A 285 20.83 4.28 15.65
N GLU A 286 21.42 3.34 14.91
CA GLU A 286 22.75 2.80 15.21
C GLU A 286 23.88 3.58 14.54
N ASP A 287 23.64 4.15 13.35
CA ASP A 287 24.62 4.94 12.61
C ASP A 287 24.19 6.40 12.39
N LEU A 288 24.49 7.22 13.40
CA LEU A 288 24.23 8.67 13.38
C LEU A 288 25.01 9.38 12.26
N LYS A 289 26.22 8.92 11.93
CA LYS A 289 27.07 9.55 10.92
C LYS A 289 26.48 9.37 9.53
N MET A 290 26.00 8.17 9.20
CA MET A 290 25.30 7.93 7.94
C MET A 290 23.95 8.64 7.89
N THR A 291 23.20 8.66 8.99
CA THR A 291 21.91 9.35 9.05
C THR A 291 22.05 10.86 8.81
N THR A 292 23.04 11.51 9.43
CA THR A 292 23.31 12.95 9.23
C THR A 292 23.75 13.27 7.80
N LEU A 293 24.62 12.46 7.21
CA LEU A 293 25.03 12.60 5.81
C LEU A 293 23.81 12.51 4.89
N MET A 294 22.95 11.52 5.10
CA MET A 294 21.77 11.32 4.25
C MET A 294 20.74 12.44 4.41
N PHE A 295 20.56 12.97 5.62
CA PHE A 295 19.70 14.14 5.84
C PHE A 295 20.22 15.38 5.11
N SER A 296 21.54 15.55 4.97
CA SER A 296 22.12 16.64 4.18
C SER A 296 21.79 16.51 2.68
N VAL A 297 21.81 15.29 2.14
CA VAL A 297 21.40 15.02 0.74
C VAL A 297 19.91 15.27 0.56
N ILE A 298 19.07 14.81 1.50
CA ILE A 298 17.61 15.03 1.49
C ILE A 298 17.30 16.53 1.57
N PHE A 299 18.09 17.32 2.30
CA PHE A 299 17.93 18.77 2.35
C PHE A 299 18.12 19.43 0.97
N ILE A 300 19.11 18.99 0.20
CA ILE A 300 19.34 19.49 -1.17
C ILE A 300 18.13 19.13 -2.05
N ILE A 301 17.64 17.89 -2.00
CA ILE A 301 16.46 17.45 -2.76
C ILE A 301 15.23 18.28 -2.36
N TYR A 302 15.02 18.51 -1.07
CA TYR A 302 13.95 19.37 -0.54
C TYR A 302 14.01 20.79 -1.12
N LEU A 303 15.19 21.41 -1.17
CA LEU A 303 15.37 22.73 -1.77
C LEU A 303 15.05 22.74 -3.26
N ILE A 304 15.51 21.72 -4.01
CA ILE A 304 15.19 21.58 -5.44
C ILE A 304 13.67 21.51 -5.64
N MET A 305 12.97 20.65 -4.90
CA MET A 305 11.52 20.52 -5.00
C MET A 305 10.79 21.82 -4.61
N TYR A 306 11.26 22.51 -3.56
CA TYR A 306 10.69 23.78 -3.11
C TYR A 306 10.84 24.88 -4.16
N TYR A 307 12.04 25.04 -4.73
CA TYR A 307 12.29 26.06 -5.75
C TYR A 307 11.58 25.76 -7.06
N PHE A 308 11.47 24.48 -7.44
CA PHE A 308 10.64 24.05 -8.54
C PHE A 308 9.17 24.47 -8.35
N SER A 309 8.61 24.23 -7.17
CA SER A 309 7.24 24.63 -6.79
C SER A 309 7.00 26.15 -6.87
N LYS A 310 7.98 26.96 -6.44
CA LYS A 310 7.86 28.42 -6.42
C LYS A 310 8.26 29.10 -7.73
N ARG A 311 8.91 28.38 -8.66
CA ARG A 311 9.50 28.91 -9.91
C ARG A 311 10.45 30.10 -9.70
N LYS A 312 10.99 30.25 -8.49
CA LYS A 312 11.91 31.32 -8.08
C LYS A 312 12.82 30.79 -6.99
N VAL A 313 14.09 31.15 -7.05
CA VAL A 313 15.08 30.85 -6.01
C VAL A 313 15.17 32.07 -5.10
N TYR A 314 14.57 31.97 -3.91
CA TYR A 314 14.74 32.97 -2.85
C TYR A 314 14.94 32.25 -1.53
N PHE A 315 15.93 32.69 -0.76
CA PHE A 315 16.18 32.13 0.56
C PHE A 315 15.30 32.84 1.60
N SER A 316 14.61 32.08 2.43
CA SER A 316 13.87 32.60 3.58
C SER A 316 14.04 31.65 4.74
N TRP A 317 14.18 32.16 5.96
CA TRP A 317 14.36 31.36 7.17
C TRP A 317 13.23 30.35 7.44
N LYS A 318 12.06 30.54 6.82
CA LYS A 318 10.93 29.60 6.88
C LYS A 318 11.23 28.24 6.22
N ILE A 319 12.14 28.21 5.25
CA ILE A 319 12.50 27.00 4.49
C ILE A 319 13.31 26.04 5.38
N PRO A 320 14.47 26.42 5.93
CA PRO A 320 15.22 25.55 6.84
C PRO A 320 14.45 25.27 8.13
N SER A 321 13.64 26.21 8.65
CA SER A 321 12.84 25.94 9.86
C SER A 321 11.82 24.83 9.65
N LEU A 322 11.15 24.77 8.48
CA LEU A 322 10.24 23.68 8.16
C LEU A 322 10.99 22.35 8.08
N PHE A 323 12.18 22.34 7.47
CA PHE A 323 13.00 21.13 7.36
C PHE A 323 13.44 20.60 8.73
N ILE A 324 13.87 21.49 9.63
CA ILE A 324 14.21 21.13 11.02
C ILE A 324 12.99 20.55 11.74
N LEU A 325 11.80 21.14 11.54
CA LEU A 325 10.56 20.60 12.11
C LEU A 325 10.24 19.19 11.58
N LEU A 326 10.55 18.88 10.32
CA LEU A 326 10.41 17.53 9.77
C LEU A 326 11.40 16.54 10.37
N ILE A 327 12.65 16.96 10.64
CA ILE A 327 13.64 16.15 11.35
C ILE A 327 13.12 15.81 12.76
N ILE A 328 12.65 16.82 13.49
CA ILE A 328 12.06 16.63 14.83
C ILE A 328 10.85 15.69 14.75
N GLY A 329 10.01 15.82 13.73
CA GLY A 329 8.89 14.93 13.48
C GLY A 329 9.32 13.48 13.23
N CYS A 330 10.37 13.26 12.44
CA CYS A 330 10.94 11.94 12.14
C CYS A 330 11.50 11.26 13.41
N ILE A 331 12.30 11.99 14.18
CA ILE A 331 12.87 11.50 15.46
C ILE A 331 11.75 11.26 16.47
N GLY A 332 10.80 12.19 16.59
CA GLY A 332 9.65 12.08 17.48
C GLY A 332 8.78 10.87 17.16
N PHE A 333 8.47 10.64 15.88
CA PHE A 333 7.75 9.44 15.45
C PHE A 333 8.49 8.17 15.84
N SER A 334 9.79 8.08 15.54
CA SER A 334 10.60 6.90 15.84
C SER A 334 10.69 6.61 17.34
N ASN A 335 10.87 7.65 18.16
CA ASN A 335 10.90 7.52 19.62
C ASN A 335 9.55 7.11 20.20
N ILE A 336 8.45 7.71 19.73
CA ILE A 336 7.09 7.32 20.16
C ILE A 336 6.83 5.86 19.77
N TYR A 337 7.17 5.49 18.53
CA TYR A 337 6.99 4.13 18.03
C TYR A 337 7.79 3.12 18.86
N SER A 338 9.04 3.43 19.22
CA SER A 338 9.88 2.59 20.09
C SER A 338 9.30 2.47 21.51
N ASN A 339 9.04 3.61 22.16
CA ASN A 339 8.57 3.67 23.55
C ASN A 339 7.21 2.98 23.73
N THR A 340 6.36 3.01 22.72
CA THR A 340 5.05 2.35 22.72
C THR A 340 5.09 0.92 22.19
N LYS A 341 6.26 0.35 21.88
CA LYS A 341 6.40 -0.99 21.28
C LYS A 341 5.50 -1.15 20.04
N GLY A 342 5.65 -0.21 19.11
CA GLY A 342 4.83 -0.10 17.90
C GLY A 342 3.36 0.14 18.21
N LEU A 343 3.04 1.15 19.02
CA LEU A 343 1.66 1.48 19.42
C LEU A 343 0.91 0.31 20.08
N ASN A 344 1.60 -0.44 20.94
CA ASN A 344 1.12 -1.64 21.63
C ASN A 344 0.71 -2.78 20.68
N THR A 345 1.23 -2.79 19.45
CA THR A 345 0.95 -3.85 18.46
C THR A 345 2.09 -4.85 18.30
N ILE A 346 3.32 -4.49 18.70
CA ILE A 346 4.50 -5.35 18.57
C ILE A 346 4.90 -5.89 19.95
N TYR A 347 4.94 -7.22 20.05
CA TYR A 347 5.45 -7.93 21.21
C TYR A 347 6.37 -9.04 20.73
N GLU A 348 7.37 -9.39 21.55
CA GLU A 348 8.25 -10.53 21.29
C GLU A 348 7.43 -11.80 21.07
N LEU A 349 6.60 -12.13 22.05
CA LEU A 349 5.60 -13.18 21.98
C LEU A 349 4.21 -12.54 22.09
N PRO A 350 3.23 -12.92 21.25
CA PRO A 350 1.87 -12.38 21.33
C PRO A 350 1.20 -12.66 22.68
N LYS A 351 0.19 -11.87 23.04
CA LYS A 351 -0.57 -12.11 24.28
C LYS A 351 -1.30 -13.45 24.18
N ASN A 352 -1.22 -14.26 25.23
CA ASN A 352 -1.83 -15.61 25.26
C ASN A 352 -3.34 -15.62 24.92
N LYS A 353 -4.05 -14.53 25.23
CA LYS A 353 -5.50 -14.37 24.91
C LYS A 353 -5.80 -14.29 23.41
N ASP A 354 -4.81 -13.89 22.62
CA ASP A 354 -4.96 -13.59 21.19
C ASP A 354 -4.49 -14.76 20.30
N ILE A 355 -3.72 -15.69 20.87
CA ILE A 355 -3.16 -16.85 20.16
C ILE A 355 -4.25 -17.93 19.95
N GLN A 356 -4.46 -18.33 18.70
CA GLN A 356 -5.30 -19.46 18.30
C GLN A 356 -4.46 -20.72 18.14
N GLU A 357 -3.35 -20.63 17.43
CA GLU A 357 -2.45 -21.75 17.16
C GLU A 357 -1.01 -21.26 17.21
N ILE A 358 -0.10 -22.16 17.57
CA ILE A 358 1.34 -21.92 17.53
C ILE A 358 1.95 -23.06 16.74
N TYR A 359 2.71 -22.69 15.73
CA TYR A 359 3.56 -23.56 14.95
C TYR A 359 5.00 -23.17 15.27
N PHE A 360 5.84 -24.15 15.55
CA PHE A 360 7.27 -23.91 15.56
C PHE A 360 8.02 -24.98 14.79
N SER A 361 9.15 -24.57 14.22
CA SER A 361 10.12 -25.43 13.55
C SER A 361 11.51 -25.03 14.00
N THR A 362 12.43 -25.99 13.97
CA THR A 362 13.85 -25.75 14.22
C THR A 362 14.65 -26.36 13.08
N ASP A 363 15.37 -25.54 12.34
CA ASP A 363 16.20 -25.98 11.23
C ASP A 363 17.67 -25.88 11.63
N ARG A 364 18.44 -26.97 11.47
CA ARG A 364 19.88 -26.96 11.76
C ARG A 364 20.65 -26.50 10.53
N TYR A 365 21.54 -25.53 10.70
CA TYR A 365 22.47 -25.09 9.68
C TYR A 365 23.89 -25.49 10.09
N ILE A 366 24.52 -26.27 9.24
CA ILE A 366 25.91 -26.73 9.38
C ILE A 366 26.71 -26.07 8.26
N PHE A 367 27.74 -25.30 8.59
CA PHE A 367 28.76 -24.91 7.61
C PHE A 367 29.80 -26.03 7.56
N ASP A 368 29.79 -26.86 6.51
CA ASP A 368 30.89 -27.80 6.27
C ASP A 368 31.31 -27.80 4.79
N GLU A 369 32.56 -27.38 4.55
CA GLU A 369 33.44 -28.10 3.62
C GLU A 369 34.08 -29.22 4.45
N ASP A 370 33.51 -30.42 4.37
CA ASP A 370 34.04 -31.70 4.86
C ASP A 370 34.22 -31.94 6.39
N LYS A 371 33.15 -32.35 7.10
CA LYS A 371 33.08 -33.57 7.95
C LYS A 371 31.76 -33.77 8.73
N PRO A 372 31.15 -34.97 8.76
CA PRO A 372 29.96 -35.22 9.57
C PRO A 372 30.31 -35.30 11.07
N SER A 373 29.87 -34.33 11.87
CA SER A 373 29.99 -34.38 13.33
C SER A 373 28.90 -35.26 13.96
N THR A 374 29.33 -36.25 14.72
CA THR A 374 28.55 -37.17 15.55
C THR A 374 28.00 -36.45 16.79
N VAL A 375 26.75 -36.02 16.72
CA VAL A 375 25.87 -35.82 17.89
C VAL A 375 24.78 -36.89 17.76
N ASP A 376 24.36 -37.52 18.85
CA ASP A 376 23.36 -38.59 18.84
C ASP A 376 22.05 -38.08 18.18
N ASN A 377 21.85 -38.50 16.92
CA ASN A 377 21.05 -37.76 15.94
C ASN A 377 19.55 -38.11 15.94
N GLN A 378 19.05 -39.00 16.82
CA GLN A 378 17.65 -39.43 16.74
C GLN A 378 16.65 -38.42 17.34
N GLU A 379 17.04 -37.59 18.32
CA GLU A 379 16.14 -36.57 18.89
C GLU A 379 16.15 -35.27 18.07
N ILE A 380 17.30 -34.93 17.49
CA ILE A 380 17.47 -33.77 16.61
C ILE A 380 16.73 -33.99 15.28
N GLU A 381 16.81 -35.21 14.70
CA GLU A 381 16.06 -35.56 13.47
C GLU A 381 14.54 -35.42 13.62
N ASN A 382 14.00 -35.60 14.83
CA ASN A 382 12.56 -35.49 15.08
C ASN A 382 12.05 -34.05 15.12
N LEU A 383 12.93 -33.06 15.30
CA LEU A 383 12.62 -31.63 15.30
C LEU A 383 12.99 -30.94 14.00
N THR A 384 13.97 -31.46 13.26
CA THR A 384 14.52 -30.84 12.03
C THR A 384 13.59 -30.84 10.81
N THR A 385 12.30 -31.17 10.91
CA THR A 385 11.36 -31.03 9.78
C THR A 385 9.88 -31.24 10.15
N LYS A 386 9.47 -31.05 11.42
CA LYS A 386 8.05 -31.18 11.80
C LYS A 386 7.50 -29.87 12.35
N ASN A 387 6.53 -29.30 11.63
CA ASN A 387 5.66 -28.27 12.16
C ASN A 387 4.87 -28.85 13.34
N ILE A 388 5.25 -28.49 14.58
CA ILE A 388 4.54 -28.95 15.77
C ILE A 388 3.44 -27.94 16.12
N THR A 389 2.18 -28.37 16.05
CA THR A 389 1.04 -27.57 16.54
C THR A 389 0.93 -27.69 18.05
N ILE A 390 1.12 -26.60 18.77
CA ILE A 390 1.11 -26.61 20.24
C ILE A 390 -0.30 -26.42 20.78
N GLN A 391 -0.80 -27.41 21.52
CA GLN A 391 -2.09 -27.33 22.20
C GLN A 391 -2.02 -26.53 23.52
N ASN A 392 -0.94 -26.68 24.30
CA ASN A 392 -0.77 -25.98 25.58
C ASN A 392 0.01 -24.66 25.45
N LYS A 393 -0.68 -23.63 24.96
CA LYS A 393 -0.15 -22.27 24.73
C LYS A 393 0.52 -21.67 25.96
N LYS A 394 -0.04 -21.91 27.16
CA LYS A 394 0.46 -21.33 28.41
C LYS A 394 1.84 -21.91 28.77
N ASN A 395 2.03 -23.21 28.60
CA ASN A 395 3.31 -23.86 28.86
C ASN A 395 4.37 -23.41 27.85
N PHE A 396 4.00 -23.30 26.56
CA PHE A 396 4.96 -22.83 25.55
C PHE A 396 5.44 -21.41 25.82
N MET A 397 4.52 -20.49 26.13
CA MET A 397 4.88 -19.13 26.45
C MET A 397 5.84 -19.07 27.65
N LYS A 398 5.60 -19.89 28.70
CA LYS A 398 6.53 -20.00 29.84
C LYS A 398 7.90 -20.53 29.43
N SER A 399 7.95 -21.57 28.59
CA SER A 399 9.20 -22.14 28.09
C SER A 399 10.03 -21.11 27.33
N MET A 400 9.38 -20.33 26.44
CA MET A 400 10.05 -19.28 25.69
C MET A 400 10.57 -18.15 26.58
N TYR A 401 9.79 -17.72 27.59
CA TYR A 401 10.30 -16.75 28.56
C TYR A 401 11.49 -17.29 29.37
N GLU A 402 11.51 -18.58 29.73
CA GLU A 402 12.66 -19.19 30.41
C GLU A 402 13.90 -19.25 29.50
N ILE A 403 13.72 -19.64 28.23
CA ILE A 403 14.78 -19.68 27.21
C ILE A 403 15.38 -18.28 27.00
N MET A 404 14.53 -17.26 26.87
CA MET A 404 14.95 -15.86 26.73
C MET A 404 15.69 -15.36 27.98
N ASN A 405 15.16 -15.61 29.18
CA ASN A 405 15.78 -15.15 30.43
C ASN A 405 17.15 -15.80 30.68
N LYS A 406 17.37 -17.02 30.18
CA LYS A 406 18.66 -17.72 30.23
C LYS A 406 19.60 -17.35 29.08
N ASN A 407 19.23 -16.42 28.20
CA ASN A 407 20.00 -16.02 27.02
C ASN A 407 20.40 -17.19 26.10
N LEU A 408 19.55 -18.21 25.99
CA LEU A 408 19.82 -19.39 25.15
C LEU A 408 19.57 -19.12 23.65
N ILE A 409 18.84 -18.04 23.33
CA ILE A 409 18.55 -17.58 21.97
C ILE A 409 19.12 -16.18 21.72
N THR A 410 19.50 -15.90 20.48
CA THR A 410 20.02 -14.59 20.04
C THR A 410 19.26 -14.04 18.84
N LYS A 411 19.55 -12.79 18.47
CA LYS A 411 18.95 -12.13 17.32
C LYS A 411 19.32 -12.86 16.03
N SER A 412 18.37 -12.94 15.10
CA SER A 412 18.60 -13.60 13.81
C SER A 412 19.60 -12.88 12.90
N ALA A 413 20.01 -11.65 13.23
CA ALA A 413 21.00 -10.89 12.48
C ALA A 413 22.45 -11.18 12.92
N ASP A 414 22.64 -11.88 14.04
CA ASP A 414 23.95 -12.17 14.62
C ASP A 414 24.56 -13.49 14.11
N TYR A 415 24.08 -14.03 12.97
CA TYR A 415 24.61 -15.26 12.38
C TYR A 415 26.05 -15.12 11.86
N HIS A 416 26.50 -13.89 11.60
CA HIS A 416 27.86 -13.60 11.15
C HIS A 416 28.87 -13.93 12.27
N GLY A 417 29.31 -15.19 12.31
CA GLY A 417 30.33 -15.68 13.24
C GLY A 417 30.08 -17.06 13.83
N TYR A 418 28.93 -17.71 13.57
CA TYR A 418 28.66 -19.07 14.07
C TYR A 418 28.94 -20.12 12.98
N GLU A 419 29.77 -21.12 13.31
CA GLU A 419 30.05 -22.27 12.44
C GLU A 419 28.84 -23.21 12.34
N ASN A 420 28.16 -23.48 13.45
CA ASN A 420 26.96 -24.32 13.51
C ASN A 420 25.88 -23.68 14.39
N TYR A 421 24.64 -23.62 13.90
CA TYR A 421 23.52 -23.04 14.64
C TYR A 421 22.17 -23.64 14.22
N TYR A 422 21.16 -23.45 15.06
CA TYR A 422 19.76 -23.76 14.74
C TYR A 422 18.97 -22.47 14.57
N GLU A 423 18.08 -22.44 13.58
CA GLU A 423 17.06 -21.40 13.44
C GLU A 423 15.75 -21.90 14.05
N LEU A 424 15.30 -21.24 15.11
CA LEU A 424 13.97 -21.47 15.69
C LEU A 424 12.98 -20.51 15.05
N THR A 425 12.09 -21.02 14.21
CA THR A 425 10.99 -20.27 13.62
C THR A 425 9.71 -20.56 14.39
N ILE A 426 9.03 -19.52 14.86
CA ILE A 426 7.75 -19.59 15.57
C ILE A 426 6.72 -18.77 14.81
N SER A 427 5.68 -19.41 14.31
CA SER A 427 4.53 -18.77 13.65
C SER A 427 3.30 -18.88 14.53
N PHE A 428 2.64 -17.75 14.78
CA PHE A 428 1.40 -17.72 15.55
C PHE A 428 0.22 -17.46 14.61
N THR A 429 -0.87 -18.20 14.79
CA THR A 429 -2.18 -17.80 14.26
C THR A 429 -2.87 -17.01 15.36
N THR A 430 -3.26 -15.76 15.09
CA THR A 430 -3.98 -14.94 16.08
C THR A 430 -5.42 -14.66 15.66
N LYS A 431 -6.30 -14.39 16.64
CA LYS A 431 -7.71 -14.03 16.42
C LYS A 431 -7.90 -12.83 15.47
N ASN A 432 -6.90 -11.95 15.39
CA ASN A 432 -6.97 -10.73 14.58
C ASN A 432 -6.38 -10.91 13.17
N THR A 433 -6.16 -12.15 12.70
CA THR A 433 -5.61 -12.50 11.36
C THR A 433 -4.22 -11.95 11.07
N ILE A 434 -3.55 -11.40 12.08
CA ILE A 434 -2.12 -11.10 12.04
C ILE A 434 -1.44 -12.41 12.39
N ASN A 435 -0.68 -12.99 11.45
CA ASN A 435 0.11 -14.19 11.71
C ASN A 435 1.57 -13.77 11.96
N PRO A 436 1.92 -13.29 13.17
CA PRO A 436 3.28 -12.91 13.44
C PRO A 436 4.16 -14.16 13.39
N ASN A 437 5.31 -14.01 12.76
CA ASN A 437 6.39 -14.97 12.79
C ASN A 437 7.56 -14.37 13.60
N ARG A 438 8.30 -15.24 14.28
CA ARG A 438 9.52 -14.89 15.02
C ARG A 438 10.59 -15.90 14.71
N ASN A 439 11.72 -15.42 14.24
CA ASN A 439 12.88 -16.26 13.97
C ASN A 439 13.98 -15.90 14.97
N TYR A 440 14.53 -16.90 15.64
CA TYR A 440 15.61 -16.79 16.60
C TYR A 440 16.75 -17.71 16.20
N ILE A 441 17.97 -17.39 16.66
CA ILE A 441 19.12 -18.27 16.52
C ILE A 441 19.39 -18.95 17.86
N ILE A 442 19.65 -20.26 17.83
CA ILE A 442 20.15 -21.05 18.95
C ILE A 442 21.54 -21.54 18.55
N LYS A 443 22.55 -21.28 19.36
CA LYS A 443 23.89 -21.87 19.17
C LYS A 443 23.84 -23.37 19.46
N ASP A 444 24.66 -24.16 18.77
CA ASP A 444 24.73 -25.62 18.97
C ASP A 444 24.91 -25.99 20.46
N GLU A 445 25.77 -25.27 21.18
CA GLU A 445 26.03 -25.44 22.64
C GLU A 445 24.79 -25.24 23.53
N ASN A 446 23.84 -24.40 23.08
CA ASN A 446 22.63 -24.06 23.85
C ASN A 446 21.47 -25.02 23.54
N MET A 447 21.54 -25.81 22.47
CA MET A 447 20.41 -26.61 21.99
C MET A 447 19.96 -27.63 23.02
N ALA A 448 20.88 -28.32 23.70
CA ALA A 448 20.54 -29.28 24.76
C ALA A 448 19.74 -28.62 25.90
N ALA A 449 20.14 -27.43 26.34
CA ALA A 449 19.43 -26.70 27.37
C ALA A 449 18.05 -26.20 26.91
N VAL A 450 17.90 -25.88 25.61
CA VAL A 450 16.60 -25.53 25.02
C VAL A 450 15.66 -26.74 25.00
N LEU A 451 16.16 -27.92 24.60
CA LEU A 451 15.42 -29.17 24.60
C LEU A 451 14.94 -29.55 26.00
N ASP A 452 15.82 -29.48 27.01
CA ASP A 452 15.46 -29.71 28.41
C ASP A 452 14.31 -28.83 28.89
N ILE A 453 14.33 -27.54 28.50
CA ILE A 453 13.25 -26.61 28.85
C ILE A 453 11.95 -26.98 28.13
N PHE A 454 12.00 -27.32 26.84
CA PHE A 454 10.80 -27.75 26.12
C PHE A 454 10.21 -29.04 26.70
N SER A 455 11.04 -29.99 27.11
CA SER A 455 10.60 -31.24 27.74
C SER A 455 10.04 -31.01 29.14
N LYS A 456 10.66 -30.14 29.95
CA LYS A 456 10.15 -29.70 31.27
C LYS A 456 8.73 -29.11 31.20
N TYR A 457 8.37 -28.50 30.07
CA TYR A 457 7.05 -27.89 29.85
C TYR A 457 6.09 -28.74 29.03
N ASP A 458 6.42 -30.01 28.76
CA ASP A 458 5.66 -30.95 27.94
C ASP A 458 5.37 -30.43 26.51
N ILE A 459 6.29 -29.62 25.95
CA ILE A 459 6.19 -29.14 24.56
C ILE A 459 6.61 -30.24 23.59
N ILE A 460 7.67 -30.96 23.95
CA ILE A 460 8.20 -32.11 23.24
C ILE A 460 8.20 -33.26 24.25
N LYS A 461 7.84 -34.48 23.83
CA LYS A 461 7.95 -35.65 24.70
C LYS A 461 9.38 -36.16 24.63
N ASN A 462 10.11 -36.14 25.74
CA ASN A 462 11.28 -37.00 25.91
C ASN A 462 10.80 -38.45 25.76
N LYS A 463 11.54 -39.24 24.98
CA LYS A 463 11.37 -40.69 24.98
C LYS A 463 12.52 -41.33 25.71
#